data_AF-A0A803MQ49-F1
#
_entry.id   AF-A0A803MQ49-F1
#
_cell.length_a   1.000
_cell.length_b   1.000
_cell.length_c   1.000
_cell.angle_alpha   90.00
_cell.angle_beta   90.00
_cell.angle_gamma   90.00
#
_symmetry.space_group_name_H-M   'P 1'
#
loop_
_entity.id
_entity.type
_entity.pdbx_description
1 polymer ?
#
loop_
_entity_poly.entity_id
_entity_poly.type
_entity_poly.pdbx_seq_one_letter_code
_entity_poly.pdbx_strand_id
1 'polypeptide(L)'
;MACKNLPLTNYLTHSFPLFSKFPSSSSAKLNQFLGYSTSNSTGLNSTVVSSNNFTWDDVIQIGQSKPDPSDLTGFSDKVSSCNRNVEKLWEFVPFVVEEQVVGYVHNGFADHLRRFQDVFLFPQDVLHNGHFDWYITLHPELKSPEDRTSAVANVINCLGEELIPVECLLRYCLTWSDKFKVPSADLPLLDVLELFPVTSCFGTRAFFSLERAAAPYFGIKAYGVHMNGYVEKEGQKFLWLGKRSQAKSTFPGMLDHLVAGGLPHGIPCGENMMKE
;
A
#
# COMPACT_ATOMS: atom_id res chain seq x y z
N MET A 1 -5.43 27.72 1.00
CA MET A 1 -5.42 28.50 2.26
C MET A 1 -5.18 27.60 3.49
N ALA A 2 -4.43 26.49 3.38
CA ALA A 2 -4.39 25.43 4.41
C ALA A 2 -3.11 25.41 5.29
N CYS A 3 -2.00 25.98 4.83
CA CYS A 3 -0.80 26.08 5.65
C CYS A 3 -0.87 27.40 6.47
N LYS A 4 -1.51 27.36 7.65
CA LYS A 4 -1.36 28.45 8.63
C LYS A 4 0.02 28.33 9.28
N ASN A 5 0.90 29.29 9.02
CA ASN A 5 2.21 29.40 9.67
C ASN A 5 2.06 29.51 11.18
N LEU A 6 2.37 28.43 11.90
CA LEU A 6 2.49 28.41 13.37
C LEU A 6 3.81 27.72 13.74
N PRO A 7 4.50 28.16 14.81
CA PRO A 7 5.86 27.74 15.09
C PRO A 7 5.92 26.24 15.41
N LEU A 8 6.88 25.54 14.82
CA LEU A 8 7.27 24.17 15.18
C LEU A 8 7.84 24.19 16.60
N THR A 9 6.97 24.01 17.61
CA THR A 9 7.41 23.67 18.96
C THR A 9 7.36 22.15 19.14
N ASN A 10 8.57 21.57 19.22
CA ASN A 10 8.95 20.28 19.78
C ASN A 10 7.81 19.34 20.20
N TYR A 11 7.44 18.43 19.30
CA TYR A 11 6.86 17.16 19.70
C TYR A 11 7.85 16.04 19.39
N LEU A 12 8.10 15.27 20.44
CA LEU A 12 9.10 14.23 20.54
C LEU A 12 8.90 13.14 19.50
N THR A 13 10.05 12.63 19.06
CA THR A 13 10.28 11.45 18.22
C THR A 13 9.31 10.29 18.49
N HIS A 14 8.26 10.19 17.68
CA HIS A 14 7.63 8.92 17.37
C HIS A 14 7.66 8.75 15.86
N SER A 15 8.82 8.31 15.38
CA SER A 15 8.92 7.73 14.04
C SER A 15 7.88 6.62 13.95
N PHE A 16 6.89 6.80 13.08
CA PHE A 16 6.09 5.67 12.63
C PHE A 16 7.07 4.58 12.16
N PRO A 17 6.86 3.30 12.50
CA PRO A 17 7.53 2.27 11.73
C PRO A 17 7.01 2.46 10.30
N LEU A 18 7.83 3.09 9.46
CA LEU A 18 7.83 2.79 8.05
C LEU A 18 7.69 1.27 7.94
N PHE A 19 6.90 0.80 6.99
CA PHE A 19 6.94 -0.59 6.55
C PHE A 19 8.34 -0.88 5.97
N SER A 20 9.35 -0.93 6.83
CA SER A 20 10.76 -1.15 6.57
C SER A 20 11.31 -1.98 7.73
N LYS A 21 10.80 -3.20 7.79
CA LYS A 21 11.48 -4.44 8.17
C LYS A 21 10.40 -5.51 8.18
N PHE A 22 10.40 -6.35 7.15
CA PHE A 22 9.82 -7.66 7.31
C PHE A 22 10.45 -8.29 8.55
N PRO A 23 9.66 -8.90 9.45
CA PRO A 23 10.26 -9.84 10.39
C PRO A 23 10.95 -10.88 9.52
N SER A 24 12.26 -11.02 9.67
CA SER A 24 12.92 -12.27 9.34
C SER A 24 12.15 -13.33 10.10
N SER A 25 11.28 -14.08 9.42
CA SER A 25 10.69 -15.28 9.98
C SER A 25 11.80 -16.32 10.07
N SER A 26 12.68 -16.14 11.06
CA SER A 26 13.36 -17.26 11.67
C SER A 26 12.25 -18.07 12.35
N SER A 27 11.81 -19.11 11.66
CA SER A 27 10.98 -20.18 12.20
C SER A 27 11.76 -20.84 13.33
N ALA A 28 11.65 -20.26 14.52
CA ALA A 28 12.18 -20.80 15.75
C ALA A 28 11.15 -20.54 16.85
N LYS A 29 10.11 -21.38 16.87
CA LYS A 29 9.34 -21.75 18.06
C LYS A 29 8.60 -23.06 17.77
N LEU A 30 9.40 -24.11 17.62
CA LEU A 30 8.99 -25.46 18.00
C LEU A 30 9.36 -25.66 19.46
N ASN A 31 8.48 -26.34 20.20
CA ASN A 31 8.58 -26.85 21.58
C ASN A 31 7.96 -25.99 22.69
N GLN A 32 6.66 -26.20 22.89
CA GLN A 32 6.16 -26.61 24.21
C GLN A 32 4.92 -27.51 24.06
N PHE A 33 5.17 -28.82 23.91
CA PHE A 33 4.31 -29.85 24.47
C PHE A 33 5.20 -30.97 24.99
N LEU A 34 5.27 -31.10 26.31
CA LEU A 34 5.84 -32.24 27.01
C LEU A 34 4.85 -33.40 26.90
N GLY A 35 5.33 -34.57 26.49
CA GLY A 35 4.53 -35.80 26.55
C GLY A 35 5.09 -37.00 25.79
N TYR A 36 6.10 -37.65 26.38
CA TYR A 36 6.44 -39.08 26.24
C TYR A 36 7.02 -39.66 24.93
N SER A 37 8.30 -40.06 25.08
CA SER A 37 8.91 -41.36 24.73
C SER A 37 9.37 -41.69 23.29
N THR A 38 10.71 -41.70 23.20
CA THR A 38 11.61 -42.69 22.56
C THR A 38 11.51 -42.93 21.05
N SER A 39 12.50 -42.45 20.28
CA SER A 39 13.72 -43.19 19.88
C SER A 39 14.35 -42.69 18.56
N ASN A 40 15.70 -42.63 18.59
CA ASN A 40 16.69 -42.78 17.52
C ASN A 40 16.74 -41.86 16.27
N SER A 41 17.83 -41.07 16.28
CA SER A 41 18.83 -40.88 15.21
C SER A 41 18.38 -40.44 13.81
N THR A 42 18.84 -39.28 13.35
CA THR A 42 20.08 -39.07 12.59
C THR A 42 20.18 -37.58 12.23
N GLY A 43 21.40 -37.04 12.21
CA GLY A 43 21.64 -35.60 12.13
C GLY A 43 21.20 -34.97 10.81
N LEU A 44 20.66 -33.76 10.89
CA LEU A 44 20.63 -32.81 9.79
C LEU A 44 21.36 -31.54 10.21
N ASN A 45 22.38 -31.20 9.41
CA ASN A 45 23.12 -29.95 9.47
C ASN A 45 22.16 -28.77 9.40
N SER A 46 22.15 -27.96 10.45
CA SER A 46 21.52 -26.65 10.44
C SER A 46 22.35 -25.68 9.60
N THR A 47 22.10 -25.64 8.30
CA THR A 47 22.51 -24.49 7.49
C THR A 47 21.66 -23.29 7.92
N VAL A 48 22.31 -22.43 8.71
CA VAL A 48 21.85 -21.08 9.00
C VAL A 48 21.51 -20.40 7.67
N VAL A 49 20.22 -20.13 7.43
CA VAL A 49 19.76 -19.34 6.29
C VAL A 49 20.19 -17.89 6.55
N SER A 50 21.40 -17.60 6.07
CA SER A 50 21.91 -16.26 5.84
C SER A 50 20.90 -15.49 4.98
N SER A 51 20.75 -14.20 5.26
CA SER A 51 19.96 -13.21 4.52
C SER A 51 20.49 -13.02 3.09
N ASN A 52 20.35 -14.05 2.25
CA ASN A 52 20.87 -14.06 0.90
C ASN A 52 19.75 -13.73 -0.09
N ASN A 53 20.06 -12.80 -1.00
CA ASN A 53 19.23 -12.36 -2.11
C ASN A 53 18.54 -13.53 -2.81
N PHE A 54 17.21 -13.49 -2.90
CA PHE A 54 16.45 -14.39 -3.75
C PHE A 54 16.87 -14.22 -5.23
N THR A 55 17.34 -15.30 -5.85
CA THR A 55 17.89 -15.36 -7.21
C THR A 55 17.05 -16.24 -8.13
N TRP A 56 17.39 -16.26 -9.43
CA TRP A 56 16.76 -17.19 -10.37
C TRP A 56 17.12 -18.66 -10.10
N ASP A 57 18.26 -18.92 -9.45
CA ASP A 57 18.66 -20.27 -9.06
C ASP A 57 17.70 -20.85 -8.01
N ASP A 58 17.24 -20.01 -7.07
CA ASP A 58 16.23 -20.40 -6.07
C ASP A 58 14.90 -20.79 -6.74
N VAL A 59 14.49 -20.04 -7.77
CA VAL A 59 13.26 -20.33 -8.53
C VAL A 59 13.36 -21.68 -9.23
N ILE A 60 14.49 -21.94 -9.89
CA ILE A 60 14.74 -23.19 -10.59
C ILE A 60 14.81 -24.36 -9.59
N GLN A 61 15.49 -24.17 -8.46
CA GLN A 61 15.59 -25.19 -7.42
C GLN A 61 14.23 -25.54 -6.80
N ILE A 62 13.40 -24.53 -6.52
CA ILE A 62 12.02 -24.74 -6.03
C ILE A 62 11.20 -25.48 -7.10
N GLY A 63 11.31 -25.09 -8.37
CA GLY A 63 10.60 -25.74 -9.47
C GLY A 63 11.04 -27.18 -9.75
N GLN A 64 12.25 -27.57 -9.36
CA GLN A 64 12.76 -28.94 -9.47
C GLN A 64 12.33 -29.84 -8.31
N SER A 65 11.95 -29.25 -7.16
CA SER A 65 11.35 -30.03 -6.08
C SER A 65 10.00 -30.58 -6.53
N LYS A 66 9.65 -31.80 -6.10
CA LYS A 66 8.30 -32.35 -6.28
C LYS A 66 7.51 -32.03 -5.01
N PRO A 67 6.84 -30.88 -4.91
CA PRO A 67 5.96 -30.62 -3.77
C PRO A 67 4.83 -31.65 -3.78
N ASP A 68 4.38 -32.03 -2.58
CA ASP A 68 3.14 -32.78 -2.44
C ASP A 68 2.01 -31.91 -3.03
N PRO A 69 1.34 -32.34 -4.11
CA PRO A 69 0.30 -31.55 -4.76
C PRO A 69 -0.93 -31.32 -3.87
N SER A 70 -1.05 -32.03 -2.75
CA SER A 70 -2.09 -31.82 -1.74
C SER A 70 -1.71 -30.80 -0.67
N ASP A 71 -0.43 -30.43 -0.55
CA ASP A 71 0.03 -29.43 0.41
C ASP A 71 -0.25 -28.01 -0.10
N LEU A 72 -1.32 -27.42 0.44
CA LEU A 72 -1.74 -26.06 0.15
C LEU A 72 -1.32 -25.05 1.23
N THR A 73 -0.47 -25.45 2.17
CA THR A 73 -0.11 -24.62 3.34
C THR A 73 0.52 -23.31 2.89
N GLY A 74 1.46 -23.35 1.94
CA GLY A 74 2.11 -22.14 1.42
C GLY A 74 1.15 -21.15 0.74
N PHE A 75 0.11 -21.65 0.05
CA PHE A 75 -0.92 -20.78 -0.53
C PHE A 75 -1.79 -20.14 0.56
N SER A 76 -2.18 -20.93 1.56
CA SER A 76 -3.00 -20.47 2.68
C SER A 76 -2.26 -19.45 3.55
N ASP A 77 -0.97 -19.66 3.79
CA ASP A 77 -0.10 -18.71 4.49
C ASP A 77 0.00 -17.39 3.74
N LYS A 78 0.13 -17.44 2.41
CA LYS A 78 0.17 -16.21 1.58
C LYS A 78 -1.15 -15.45 1.63
N VAL A 79 -2.29 -16.14 1.54
CA VAL A 79 -3.62 -15.53 1.67
C VAL A 79 -3.78 -14.90 3.06
N SER A 80 -3.38 -15.60 4.11
CA SER A 80 -3.45 -15.10 5.49
C SER A 80 -2.55 -13.88 5.71
N SER A 81 -1.34 -13.89 5.14
CA SER A 81 -0.41 -12.76 5.18
C SER A 81 -0.98 -11.50 4.51
N CYS A 82 -1.71 -11.65 3.39
CA CYS A 82 -2.38 -10.55 2.72
C CYS A 82 -3.62 -10.03 3.47
N ASN A 83 -4.23 -10.83 4.35
CA ASN A 83 -5.41 -10.49 5.15
C ASN A 83 -5.08 -10.36 6.65
N ARG A 84 -3.83 -10.03 6.97
CA ARG A 84 -3.34 -9.89 8.34
C ARG A 84 -3.88 -8.63 9.03
N ASN A 85 -3.67 -8.55 10.35
CA ASN A 85 -3.97 -7.38 11.18
C ASN A 85 -5.47 -7.07 11.31
N VAL A 86 -6.35 -8.04 11.09
CA VAL A 86 -7.79 -7.88 11.34
C VAL A 86 -8.07 -7.58 12.81
N GLU A 87 -7.22 -8.09 13.70
CA GLU A 87 -7.25 -7.76 15.12
C GLU A 87 -6.94 -6.28 15.36
N LYS A 88 -6.15 -5.60 14.53
CA LYS A 88 -5.79 -4.20 14.77
C LYS A 88 -6.84 -3.19 14.31
N LEU A 89 -8.03 -3.63 13.92
CA LEU A 89 -9.08 -2.74 13.40
C LEU A 89 -9.46 -1.62 14.38
N TRP A 90 -9.35 -1.84 15.70
CA TRP A 90 -9.58 -0.81 16.72
C TRP A 90 -8.55 0.33 16.71
N GLU A 91 -7.40 0.15 16.08
CA GLU A 91 -6.37 1.20 15.91
C GLU A 91 -6.74 2.19 14.79
N PHE A 92 -7.80 1.91 14.05
CA PHE A 92 -8.25 2.70 12.91
C PHE A 92 -9.64 3.26 13.15
N VAL A 93 -9.90 4.39 12.50
CA VAL A 93 -11.20 5.05 12.49
C VAL A 93 -11.74 5.17 11.07
N PRO A 94 -13.07 5.08 10.87
CA PRO A 94 -13.66 5.23 9.56
C PRO A 94 -13.40 6.63 8.99
N PHE A 95 -13.02 6.69 7.72
CA PHE A 95 -13.06 7.91 6.92
C PHE A 95 -14.30 7.87 6.03
N VAL A 96 -15.20 8.82 6.26
CA VAL A 96 -16.56 8.84 5.70
C VAL A 96 -16.74 10.06 4.81
N VAL A 97 -17.23 9.84 3.61
CA VAL A 97 -17.60 10.89 2.66
C VAL A 97 -18.97 10.56 2.10
N GLU A 98 -19.90 11.52 2.16
CA GLU A 98 -21.30 11.33 1.72
C GLU A 98 -21.94 10.07 2.32
N GLU A 99 -21.80 9.88 3.65
CA GLU A 99 -22.35 8.73 4.40
C GLU A 99 -21.78 7.36 4.00
N GLN A 100 -20.72 7.33 3.19
CA GLN A 100 -20.05 6.09 2.79
C GLN A 100 -18.65 6.01 3.42
N VAL A 101 -18.32 4.85 3.99
CA VAL A 101 -16.94 4.58 4.42
C VAL A 101 -16.08 4.38 3.18
N VAL A 102 -15.12 5.30 2.99
CA VAL A 102 -14.19 5.29 1.85
C VAL A 102 -12.79 4.83 2.22
N GLY A 103 -12.50 4.75 3.52
CA GLY A 103 -11.23 4.22 4.03
C GLY A 103 -11.20 4.14 5.55
N TYR A 104 -10.04 3.75 6.08
CA TYR A 104 -9.78 3.61 7.50
C TYR A 104 -8.45 4.27 7.86
N VAL A 105 -8.47 5.23 8.76
CA VAL A 105 -7.31 6.05 9.12
C VAL A 105 -6.80 5.61 10.47
N HIS A 106 -5.50 5.34 10.57
CA HIS A 106 -4.89 4.99 11.86
C HIS A 106 -5.00 6.17 12.85
N ASN A 107 -5.33 5.90 14.12
CA ASN A 107 -5.54 6.92 15.16
C ASN A 107 -4.38 7.93 15.24
N GLY A 108 -3.14 7.45 15.23
CA GLY A 108 -1.96 8.32 15.26
C GLY A 108 -1.83 9.25 14.03
N PHE A 109 -2.29 8.82 12.85
CA PHE A 109 -2.31 9.70 11.68
C PHE A 109 -3.49 10.69 11.74
N ALA A 110 -4.64 10.25 12.26
CA ALA A 110 -5.81 11.09 12.46
C ALA A 110 -5.52 12.30 13.36
N ASP A 111 -4.64 12.15 14.37
CA ASP A 111 -4.20 13.25 15.24
C ASP A 111 -3.58 14.41 14.46
N HIS A 112 -2.81 14.12 13.40
CA HIS A 112 -2.23 15.14 12.53
C HIS A 112 -3.29 15.86 11.69
N LEU A 113 -4.33 15.14 11.26
CA LEU A 113 -5.44 15.68 10.48
C LEU A 113 -6.30 16.67 11.28
N ARG A 114 -6.37 16.55 12.61
CA ARG A 114 -7.16 17.45 13.50
C ARG A 114 -6.77 18.92 13.43
N ARG A 115 -5.56 19.22 12.95
CA ARG A 115 -5.09 20.61 12.80
C ARG A 115 -5.70 21.32 11.59
N PHE A 116 -6.26 20.57 10.64
CA PHE A 116 -6.80 21.07 9.37
C PHE A 116 -8.32 21.07 9.41
N GLN A 117 -8.90 21.82 10.36
CA GLN A 117 -10.34 21.84 10.62
C GLN A 117 -11.18 22.45 9.48
N ASP A 118 -10.53 23.19 8.58
CA ASP A 118 -11.09 23.68 7.33
C ASP A 118 -11.27 22.57 6.28
N VAL A 119 -10.65 21.40 6.48
CA VAL A 119 -10.70 20.25 5.57
C VAL A 119 -11.32 19.02 6.22
N PHE A 120 -10.95 18.71 7.47
CA PHE A 120 -11.37 17.51 8.18
C PHE A 120 -12.17 17.83 9.44
N LEU A 121 -13.27 17.12 9.62
CA LEU A 121 -14.12 17.15 10.81
C LEU A 121 -14.10 15.79 11.50
N PHE A 122 -14.38 15.79 12.80
CA PHE A 122 -14.30 14.63 13.68
C PHE A 122 -15.59 14.47 14.51
N PRO A 123 -16.75 14.16 13.88
CA PRO A 123 -18.01 14.01 14.60
C PRO A 123 -18.01 12.74 15.47
N GLN A 124 -18.80 12.76 16.54
CA GLN A 124 -19.13 11.54 17.28
C GLN A 124 -20.12 10.69 16.48
N ASP A 125 -19.94 9.37 16.52
CA ASP A 125 -20.86 8.46 15.86
C ASP A 125 -22.01 8.09 16.80
N VAL A 126 -23.11 8.85 16.69
CA VAL A 126 -24.32 8.61 17.49
C VAL A 126 -25.29 7.65 16.77
N LEU A 127 -25.00 7.27 15.50
CA LEU A 127 -25.98 6.69 14.59
C LEU A 127 -25.67 5.26 14.11
N HIS A 128 -24.41 4.79 14.14
CA HIS A 128 -24.05 3.47 13.57
C HIS A 128 -23.69 2.41 14.63
N ASN A 129 -24.67 1.95 15.40
CA ASN A 129 -24.64 0.66 16.13
C ASN A 129 -23.27 0.25 16.75
N GLY A 130 -22.58 1.19 17.41
CA GLY A 130 -21.61 0.91 18.48
C GLY A 130 -20.27 0.27 18.12
N HIS A 131 -19.77 0.36 16.89
CA HIS A 131 -18.43 -0.20 16.58
C HIS A 131 -17.28 0.81 16.63
N PHE A 132 -17.56 2.10 16.42
CA PHE A 132 -16.58 3.19 16.50
C PHE A 132 -17.19 4.38 17.23
N ASP A 133 -16.41 5.06 18.07
CA ASP A 133 -16.88 6.20 18.87
C ASP A 133 -16.99 7.50 18.05
N TRP A 134 -16.22 7.60 16.96
CA TRP A 134 -16.10 8.77 16.10
C TRP A 134 -15.59 8.37 14.71
N TYR A 135 -15.77 9.27 13.75
CA TYR A 135 -15.27 9.10 12.39
C TYR A 135 -14.63 10.40 11.87
N ILE A 136 -13.88 10.30 10.80
CA ILE A 136 -13.31 11.44 10.07
C ILE A 136 -14.21 11.71 8.88
N THR A 137 -14.55 12.97 8.64
CA THR A 137 -15.23 13.38 7.40
C THR A 137 -14.64 14.65 6.82
N LEU A 138 -14.96 14.96 5.57
CA LEU A 138 -14.55 16.19 4.93
C LEU A 138 -15.48 17.34 5.32
N HIS A 139 -14.93 18.57 5.36
CA HIS A 139 -15.69 19.76 5.64
C HIS A 139 -16.81 19.97 4.59
N PRO A 140 -18.06 20.29 5.00
CA PRO A 140 -19.21 20.35 4.09
C PRO A 140 -19.13 21.45 3.01
N GLU A 141 -18.26 22.44 3.18
CA GLU A 141 -17.97 23.46 2.16
C GLU A 141 -17.23 22.88 0.93
N LEU A 142 -16.60 21.71 1.05
CA LEU A 142 -15.92 21.01 -0.05
C LEU A 142 -16.94 20.22 -0.87
N LYS A 143 -17.68 20.93 -1.72
CA LYS A 143 -18.86 20.39 -2.43
C LYS A 143 -18.50 19.53 -3.63
N SER A 144 -17.48 19.91 -4.40
CA SER A 144 -17.08 19.17 -5.59
C SER A 144 -15.96 18.16 -5.31
N PRO A 145 -15.87 17.06 -6.09
CA PRO A 145 -14.70 16.17 -6.06
C PRO A 145 -13.37 16.92 -6.23
N GLU A 146 -13.34 17.94 -7.07
CA GLU A 146 -12.16 18.75 -7.36
C GLU A 146 -11.74 19.60 -6.15
N ASP A 147 -12.69 20.21 -5.44
CA ASP A 147 -12.43 20.96 -4.20
C ASP A 147 -11.86 20.04 -3.12
N ARG A 148 -12.44 18.84 -2.97
CA ARG A 148 -11.98 17.83 -2.01
C ARG A 148 -10.57 17.36 -2.34
N THR A 149 -10.30 17.02 -3.60
CA THR A 149 -8.95 16.65 -4.07
C THR A 149 -7.94 17.74 -3.77
N SER A 150 -8.25 18.97 -4.15
CA SER A 150 -7.34 20.11 -3.96
C SER A 150 -7.08 20.39 -2.48
N ALA A 151 -8.12 20.34 -1.65
CA ALA A 151 -8.01 20.57 -0.21
C ALA A 151 -7.17 19.48 0.48
N VAL A 152 -7.45 18.20 0.19
CA VAL A 152 -6.72 17.07 0.78
C VAL A 152 -5.27 17.04 0.29
N ALA A 153 -5.02 17.32 -1.00
CA ALA A 153 -3.66 17.42 -1.55
C ALA A 153 -2.84 18.52 -0.84
N ASN A 154 -3.46 19.67 -0.56
CA ASN A 154 -2.81 20.73 0.21
C ASN A 154 -2.45 20.28 1.64
N VAL A 155 -3.33 19.51 2.30
CA VAL A 155 -3.03 18.95 3.63
C VAL A 155 -1.87 17.96 3.57
N ILE A 156 -1.87 17.04 2.60
CA ILE A 156 -0.77 16.08 2.39
C ILE A 156 0.55 16.83 2.19
N ASN A 157 0.55 17.87 1.37
CA ASN A 157 1.73 18.70 1.15
C ASN A 157 2.19 19.41 2.43
N CYS A 158 1.26 19.93 3.24
CA CYS A 158 1.59 20.55 4.54
C CYS A 158 2.08 19.53 5.60
N LEU A 159 1.70 18.25 5.51
CA LEU A 159 2.22 17.18 6.37
C LEU A 159 3.64 16.77 5.98
N GLY A 160 4.02 16.97 4.71
CA GLY A 160 5.38 16.82 4.21
C GLY A 160 5.92 15.38 4.18
N GLU A 161 7.17 15.26 3.73
CA GLU A 161 7.90 13.99 3.60
C GLU A 161 8.13 13.27 4.94
N GLU A 162 8.13 14.00 6.06
CA GLU A 162 8.40 13.44 7.39
C GLU A 162 7.32 12.43 7.85
N LEU A 163 6.08 12.61 7.39
CA LEU A 163 4.94 11.77 7.77
C LEU A 163 4.45 10.87 6.63
N ILE A 164 4.43 11.40 5.42
CA ILE A 164 4.11 10.65 4.20
C ILE A 164 5.37 10.73 3.34
N PRO A 165 6.19 9.67 3.28
CA PRO A 165 7.39 9.68 2.46
C PRO A 165 6.95 9.74 1.00
N VAL A 166 6.89 10.95 0.47
CA VAL A 166 6.58 11.22 -0.94
C VAL A 166 7.83 11.05 -1.81
N GLU A 167 8.75 10.16 -1.44
CA GLU A 167 10.02 9.85 -2.13
C GLU A 167 9.88 9.38 -3.60
N CYS A 168 8.67 9.39 -4.18
CA CYS A 168 8.45 9.24 -5.62
C CYS A 168 8.16 10.57 -6.36
N LEU A 169 7.86 11.68 -5.68
CA LEU A 169 7.49 12.95 -6.33
C LEU A 169 8.68 13.70 -6.91
N LEU A 170 9.82 13.74 -6.23
CA LEU A 170 10.98 14.50 -6.71
C LEU A 170 11.72 13.82 -7.87
N ARG A 171 11.66 12.48 -7.99
CA ARG A 171 12.38 11.77 -9.06
C ARG A 171 11.67 11.82 -10.41
N TYR A 172 10.34 11.92 -10.42
CA TYR A 172 9.57 12.08 -11.65
C TYR A 172 9.55 13.55 -12.14
N CYS A 173 9.40 14.54 -11.25
CA CYS A 173 9.47 15.96 -11.65
C CYS A 173 10.81 16.34 -12.30
N LEU A 174 11.94 15.87 -11.76
CA LEU A 174 13.26 16.21 -12.29
C LEU A 174 13.57 15.50 -13.61
N THR A 175 13.17 14.24 -13.79
CA THR A 175 13.46 13.47 -15.02
C THR A 175 12.58 13.84 -16.21
N TRP A 176 11.39 14.39 -15.97
CA TRP A 176 10.49 14.86 -17.03
C TRP A 176 10.87 16.24 -17.58
N SER A 177 11.26 17.17 -16.68
CA SER A 177 11.74 18.52 -17.04
C SER A 177 12.97 18.47 -17.97
N ASP A 178 13.90 17.55 -17.71
CA ASP A 178 15.12 17.39 -18.51
C ASP A 178 14.88 16.81 -19.91
N LYS A 179 13.81 16.03 -20.10
CA LYS A 179 13.48 15.39 -21.38
C LYS A 179 12.71 16.29 -22.35
N PHE A 180 11.96 17.27 -21.84
CA PHE A 180 11.05 18.10 -22.65
C PHE A 180 11.33 19.61 -22.61
N LYS A 181 12.38 20.08 -21.91
CA LYS A 181 12.71 21.52 -21.76
C LYS A 181 11.51 22.37 -21.33
N VAL A 182 10.61 21.82 -20.53
CA VAL A 182 9.47 22.56 -19.99
C VAL A 182 9.97 23.32 -18.75
N PRO A 183 9.80 24.65 -18.66
CA PRO A 183 10.16 25.41 -17.48
C PRO A 183 9.41 24.89 -16.23
N SER A 184 10.14 24.66 -15.15
CA SER A 184 9.62 24.10 -13.89
C SER A 184 8.51 24.93 -13.22
N ALA A 185 8.29 26.17 -13.65
CA ALA A 185 7.26 27.07 -13.14
C ALA A 185 5.88 26.89 -13.79
N ASP A 186 5.79 26.16 -14.92
CA ASP A 186 4.56 26.02 -15.72
C ASP A 186 3.92 24.62 -15.63
N LEU A 187 4.55 23.68 -14.91
CA LEU A 187 3.94 22.38 -14.63
C LEU A 187 3.05 22.51 -13.39
N PRO A 188 1.71 22.41 -13.51
CA PRO A 188 0.89 22.27 -12.33
C PRO A 188 1.33 20.98 -11.63
N LEU A 189 1.64 21.05 -10.34
CA LEU A 189 2.00 19.90 -9.51
C LEU A 189 1.07 18.69 -9.68
N LEU A 190 -0.14 18.90 -10.19
CA LEU A 190 -1.13 17.87 -10.52
C LEU A 190 -0.75 16.95 -11.69
N ASP A 191 0.08 17.38 -12.64
CA ASP A 191 0.42 16.60 -13.85
C ASP A 191 1.49 15.52 -13.60
N VAL A 192 2.11 15.52 -12.42
CA VAL A 192 3.15 14.54 -12.03
C VAL A 192 2.64 13.56 -10.97
N LEU A 193 1.40 13.71 -10.52
CA LEU A 193 0.76 12.91 -9.49
C LEU A 193 -0.05 11.78 -10.10
N GLU A 194 0.20 10.54 -9.66
CA GLU A 194 -0.66 9.42 -10.00
C GLU A 194 -1.82 9.37 -9.00
N LEU A 195 -2.91 10.05 -9.33
CA LEU A 195 -4.07 10.11 -8.46
C LEU A 195 -4.86 8.80 -8.49
N PHE A 196 -5.21 8.27 -7.32
CA PHE A 196 -6.13 7.16 -7.14
C PHE A 196 -7.55 7.64 -6.84
N PRO A 197 -8.58 6.95 -7.35
CA PRO A 197 -9.96 7.31 -7.06
C PRO A 197 -10.32 6.92 -5.62
N VAL A 198 -10.95 7.82 -4.88
CA VAL A 198 -11.54 7.52 -3.57
C VAL A 198 -13.00 7.14 -3.77
N THR A 199 -13.30 5.85 -3.64
CA THR A 199 -14.61 5.26 -3.92
C THR A 199 -15.04 4.33 -2.79
N SER A 200 -16.35 4.16 -2.60
CA SER A 200 -16.89 3.16 -1.67
C SER A 200 -16.70 1.72 -2.17
N CYS A 201 -16.78 1.49 -3.48
CA CYS A 201 -16.52 0.21 -4.13
C CYS A 201 -16.11 0.39 -5.60
N PHE A 202 -15.64 -0.69 -6.22
CA PHE A 202 -15.14 -0.63 -7.58
C PHE A 202 -16.27 -0.29 -8.57
N GLY A 203 -15.98 0.60 -9.51
CA GLY A 203 -16.94 1.00 -10.56
C GLY A 203 -17.97 2.03 -10.11
N THR A 204 -17.97 2.47 -8.84
CA THR A 204 -18.80 3.61 -8.42
C THR A 204 -18.12 4.94 -8.71
N ARG A 205 -18.91 6.01 -8.65
CA ARG A 205 -18.42 7.37 -8.79
C ARG A 205 -17.36 7.65 -7.71
N ALA A 206 -16.23 8.21 -8.13
CA ALA A 206 -15.23 8.72 -7.19
C ALA A 206 -15.76 9.95 -6.44
N PHE A 207 -15.64 9.94 -5.11
CA PHE A 207 -15.99 11.07 -4.26
C PHE A 207 -14.99 12.22 -4.40
N PHE A 208 -13.73 11.85 -4.60
CA PHE A 208 -12.60 12.70 -4.96
C PHE A 208 -11.42 11.80 -5.35
N SER A 209 -10.30 12.41 -5.70
CA SER A 209 -9.05 11.73 -6.03
C SER A 209 -7.95 12.05 -5.02
N LEU A 210 -7.12 11.06 -4.71
CA LEU A 210 -6.07 11.13 -3.70
C LEU A 210 -4.74 10.70 -4.31
N GLU A 211 -3.64 11.38 -3.96
CA GLU A 211 -2.32 10.95 -4.41
C GLU A 211 -2.00 9.51 -3.97
N ARG A 212 -1.48 8.70 -4.91
CA ARG A 212 -1.18 7.27 -4.68
C ARG A 212 -0.35 7.02 -3.43
N ALA A 213 0.65 7.85 -3.17
CA ALA A 213 1.51 7.71 -1.98
C ALA A 213 0.75 7.87 -0.65
N ALA A 214 -0.35 8.64 -0.65
CA ALA A 214 -1.18 8.86 0.54
C ALA A 214 -2.25 7.77 0.72
N ALA A 215 -2.51 6.92 -0.28
CA ALA A 215 -3.57 5.92 -0.21
C ALA A 215 -3.51 4.99 1.02
N PRO A 216 -2.32 4.48 1.45
CA PRO A 216 -2.23 3.67 2.66
C PRO A 216 -2.53 4.41 3.95
N TYR A 217 -2.28 5.73 4.00
CA TYR A 217 -2.48 6.57 5.18
C TYR A 217 -3.95 6.90 5.41
N PHE A 218 -4.69 7.11 4.32
CA PHE A 218 -6.14 7.27 4.35
C PHE A 218 -6.88 5.92 4.37
N GLY A 219 -6.16 4.81 4.19
CA GLY A 219 -6.70 3.45 4.13
C GLY A 219 -7.79 3.28 3.07
N ILE A 220 -7.67 4.01 1.95
CA ILE A 220 -8.65 3.92 0.86
C ILE A 220 -8.49 2.59 0.12
N LYS A 221 -9.56 2.16 -0.57
CA LYS A 221 -9.47 1.05 -1.50
C LYS A 221 -8.64 1.46 -2.72
N ALA A 222 -7.52 0.77 -2.94
CA ALA A 222 -6.72 0.90 -4.15
C ALA A 222 -7.07 -0.23 -5.13
N TYR A 223 -7.06 0.09 -6.42
CA TYR A 223 -7.32 -0.86 -7.50
C TYR A 223 -6.08 -1.01 -8.37
N GLY A 224 -6.01 -2.10 -9.13
CA GLY A 224 -4.90 -2.40 -10.02
C GLY A 224 -5.28 -3.42 -11.08
N VAL A 225 -4.45 -3.50 -12.12
CA VAL A 225 -4.58 -4.45 -13.21
C VAL A 225 -3.36 -5.37 -13.21
N HIS A 226 -3.58 -6.66 -13.46
CA HIS A 226 -2.53 -7.68 -13.48
C HIS A 226 -2.77 -8.63 -14.65
N MET A 227 -1.72 -8.95 -15.41
CA MET A 227 -1.79 -9.84 -16.58
C MET A 227 -0.93 -11.08 -16.41
N ASN A 228 -1.55 -12.24 -16.57
CA ASN A 228 -0.85 -13.51 -16.73
C ASN A 228 -0.55 -13.75 -18.22
N GLY A 229 0.71 -13.60 -18.62
CA GLY A 229 1.14 -13.95 -19.96
C GLY A 229 1.71 -15.36 -19.99
N TYR A 230 1.21 -16.23 -20.87
CA TYR A 230 1.76 -17.57 -21.05
C TYR A 230 1.90 -17.93 -22.52
N VAL A 231 2.78 -18.88 -22.80
CA VAL A 231 2.95 -19.49 -24.12
C VAL A 231 2.86 -21.00 -24.00
N GLU A 232 2.46 -21.66 -25.07
CA GLU A 232 2.47 -23.11 -25.16
C GLU A 232 3.60 -23.57 -26.07
N LYS A 233 4.43 -24.49 -25.58
CA LYS A 233 5.52 -25.12 -26.34
C LYS A 233 5.49 -26.61 -26.04
N GLU A 234 5.47 -27.43 -27.10
CA GLU A 234 5.51 -28.90 -26.96
C GLU A 234 4.40 -29.47 -26.04
N GLY A 235 3.20 -28.85 -26.07
CA GLY A 235 2.07 -29.24 -25.22
C GLY A 235 2.19 -28.83 -23.74
N GLN A 236 3.21 -28.04 -23.38
CA GLN A 236 3.42 -27.51 -22.03
C GLN A 236 3.21 -26.00 -21.98
N LYS A 237 2.60 -25.51 -20.90
CA LYS A 237 2.40 -24.08 -20.66
C LYS A 237 3.58 -23.49 -19.89
N PHE A 238 4.08 -22.36 -20.38
CA PHE A 238 5.14 -21.58 -19.75
C PHE A 238 4.59 -20.20 -19.42
N LEU A 239 4.71 -19.79 -18.15
CA LEU A 239 4.30 -18.47 -17.69
C LEU A 239 5.47 -17.49 -17.79
N TRP A 240 5.21 -16.30 -18.31
CA TRP A 240 6.16 -15.19 -18.22
C TRP A 240 6.09 -14.56 -16.83
N LEU A 241 7.25 -14.47 -16.17
CA LEU A 241 7.42 -13.82 -14.87
C LEU A 241 8.34 -12.61 -15.02
N GLY A 242 7.88 -11.46 -14.53
CA GLY A 242 8.70 -10.26 -14.41
C GLY A 242 9.61 -10.34 -13.19
N LYS A 243 10.82 -9.77 -13.28
CA LYS A 243 11.63 -9.46 -12.09
C LYS A 243 11.66 -7.96 -11.89
N ARG A 244 11.18 -7.49 -10.74
CA ARG A 244 11.08 -6.07 -10.44
C ARG A 244 12.46 -5.43 -10.35
N SER A 245 12.59 -4.21 -10.86
CA SER A 245 13.81 -3.42 -10.72
C SER A 245 14.17 -3.21 -9.24
N GLN A 246 15.46 -3.22 -8.93
CA GLN A 246 15.97 -2.89 -7.59
C GLN A 246 15.68 -1.44 -7.18
N ALA A 247 15.36 -0.57 -8.16
CA ALA A 247 15.02 0.83 -7.91
C ALA A 247 13.55 1.04 -7.48
N LYS A 248 12.72 -0.02 -7.40
CA LYS A 248 11.32 0.11 -6.97
C LYS A 248 11.27 0.33 -5.44
N SER A 249 10.46 1.31 -5.01
CA SER A 249 10.24 1.61 -3.59
C SER A 249 9.57 0.46 -2.84
N THR A 250 8.69 -0.29 -3.52
CA THR A 250 8.03 -1.47 -2.96
C THR A 250 8.46 -2.74 -3.68
N PHE A 251 8.78 -3.77 -2.89
CA PHE A 251 9.15 -5.12 -3.35
C PHE A 251 10.29 -5.11 -4.40
N PRO A 252 11.43 -4.44 -4.17
CA PRO A 252 12.55 -4.42 -5.11
C PRO A 252 13.10 -5.82 -5.34
N GLY A 253 13.41 -6.17 -6.59
CA GLY A 253 14.01 -7.45 -6.96
C GLY A 253 13.09 -8.68 -6.90
N MET A 254 11.86 -8.54 -6.39
CA MET A 254 10.89 -9.64 -6.31
C MET A 254 10.33 -10.02 -7.67
N LEU A 255 9.81 -11.24 -7.78
CA LEU A 255 9.06 -11.69 -8.96
C LEU A 255 7.68 -11.05 -9.00
N ASP A 256 7.16 -10.84 -10.20
CA ASP A 256 5.86 -10.22 -10.48
C ASP A 256 5.21 -10.87 -11.69
N HIS A 257 3.96 -10.48 -11.95
CA HIS A 257 3.26 -10.80 -13.20
C HIS A 257 4.00 -10.24 -14.42
N LEU A 258 3.60 -10.67 -15.63
CA LEU A 258 4.16 -10.11 -16.86
C LEU A 258 3.91 -8.60 -16.96
N VAL A 259 2.69 -8.17 -16.64
CA VAL A 259 2.29 -6.76 -16.52
C VAL A 259 1.49 -6.59 -15.23
N ALA A 260 1.77 -5.54 -14.46
CA ALA A 260 1.05 -5.18 -13.24
C ALA A 260 1.19 -3.69 -12.92
N GLY A 261 0.06 -3.03 -12.62
CA GLY A 261 0.04 -1.61 -12.29
C GLY A 261 -1.15 -1.20 -11.42
N GLY A 262 -1.01 -0.11 -10.69
CA GLY A 262 -2.14 0.52 -10.00
C GLY A 262 -3.13 1.10 -11.02
N LEU A 263 -4.39 1.26 -10.65
CA LEU A 263 -5.43 1.85 -11.50
C LEU A 263 -5.66 3.31 -11.09
N PRO A 264 -5.10 4.28 -11.84
CA PRO A 264 -5.32 5.69 -11.56
C PRO A 264 -6.77 6.12 -11.79
N HIS A 265 -7.10 7.29 -11.26
CA HIS A 265 -8.37 7.95 -11.49
C HIS A 265 -8.52 8.28 -12.98
N GLY A 266 -9.73 8.07 -13.52
CA GLY A 266 -10.08 8.49 -14.88
C GLY A 266 -9.61 7.58 -16.01
N ILE A 267 -8.83 6.53 -15.75
CA ILE A 267 -8.43 5.56 -16.78
C ILE A 267 -9.25 4.25 -16.68
N PRO A 268 -9.87 3.77 -17.76
CA PRO A 268 -10.49 2.45 -17.79
C PRO A 268 -9.47 1.31 -17.63
N CYS A 269 -9.89 0.16 -17.09
CA CYS A 269 -8.98 -0.98 -16.88
C CYS A 269 -8.26 -1.45 -18.14
N GLY A 270 -8.96 -1.47 -19.29
CA GLY A 270 -8.37 -1.87 -20.57
C GLY A 270 -7.27 -0.92 -21.04
N GLU A 271 -7.49 0.38 -20.91
CA GLU A 271 -6.48 1.40 -21.25
C GLU A 271 -5.30 1.36 -20.28
N ASN A 272 -5.56 1.17 -18.99
CA ASN A 272 -4.49 1.02 -18.01
C ASN A 272 -3.66 -0.25 -18.26
N MET A 273 -4.29 -1.35 -18.67
CA MET A 273 -3.56 -2.57 -19.06
C MET A 273 -2.70 -2.37 -20.31
N MET A 274 -3.13 -1.54 -21.27
CA MET A 274 -2.33 -1.22 -22.46
C MET A 274 -1.18 -0.26 -22.16
N LYS A 275 -1.34 0.61 -21.15
CA LYS A 275 -0.31 1.55 -20.67
C LYS A 275 0.84 0.85 -19.95
N GLU A 276 0.51 -0.11 -19.07
CA GLU A 276 1.47 -0.85 -18.23
C GLU A 276 2.25 -1.92 -19.01
#